data_AF-A0A8J3DZ14-F1
#
_entry.id   AF-A0A8J3DZ14-F1
#
_cell.length_a   1.000
_cell.length_b   1.000
_cell.length_c   1.000
_cell.angle_alpha   90.00
_cell.angle_beta   90.00
_cell.angle_gamma   90.00
#
_symmetry.space_group_name_H-M   'P 1'
#
loop_
_entity.id
_entity.type
_entity.pdbx_description
1 polymer ?
#
loop_
_entity_poly.entity_id
_entity_poly.type
_entity_poly.pdbx_seq_one_letter_code
_entity_poly.pdbx_strand_id
1 'polypeptide(L)'
;MTTVTDAALTRAAVSVVGRLPPPAKLAHMACELYLRMSEVGLAKNWSFDLAITQLDLADMFGLSTVHLNRSMQTLRATNAISWDGSRVVIHDWRKLTDIGEFDPTYLNLEPKPR
;
A
#
# COMPACT_ATOMS: atom_id res chain seq x y z
N MET A 1 28.31 -5.25 -0.40
CA MET A 1 28.03 -6.63 -0.88
C MET A 1 26.95 -7.20 0.04
N THR A 2 25.70 -6.87 -0.26
CA THR A 2 24.53 -7.01 0.64
C THR A 2 23.38 -7.74 -0.07
N THR A 3 23.70 -8.60 -1.02
CA THR A 3 22.75 -9.17 -1.99
C THR A 3 21.96 -10.38 -1.48
N VAL A 4 22.40 -11.03 -0.40
CA VAL A 4 21.73 -12.24 0.11
C VAL A 4 20.60 -11.90 1.08
N THR A 5 20.75 -10.85 1.88
CA THR A 5 19.75 -10.43 2.88
C THR A 5 18.55 -9.75 2.22
N ASP A 6 18.79 -8.95 1.17
CA ASP A 6 17.77 -8.20 0.43
C ASP A 6 16.77 -9.11 -0.30
N ALA A 7 17.27 -10.17 -0.95
CA ALA A 7 16.44 -11.16 -1.64
C ALA A 7 15.59 -12.02 -0.70
N ALA A 8 15.99 -12.16 0.57
CA ALA A 8 15.23 -12.89 1.59
C ALA A 8 14.12 -12.01 2.19
N LEU A 9 14.42 -10.73 2.43
CA LEU A 9 13.46 -9.73 2.91
C LEU A 9 12.34 -9.50 1.90
N THR A 10 12.67 -9.33 0.62
CA THR A 10 11.71 -9.18 -0.48
C THR A 10 10.83 -10.42 -0.67
N ARG A 11 11.40 -11.64 -0.59
CA ARG A 11 10.62 -12.89 -0.67
C ARG A 11 9.68 -13.07 0.51
N ALA A 12 10.12 -12.75 1.72
CA ALA A 12 9.27 -12.78 2.91
C ALA A 12 8.12 -11.78 2.77
N ALA A 13 8.39 -10.54 2.34
CA ALA A 13 7.38 -9.50 2.12
C ALA A 13 6.31 -9.91 1.10
N VAL A 14 6.70 -10.48 -0.05
CA VAL A 14 5.74 -11.02 -1.04
C VAL A 14 4.87 -12.13 -0.45
N SER A 15 5.44 -12.99 0.41
CA SER A 15 4.67 -14.05 1.07
C SER A 15 3.67 -13.53 2.11
N VAL A 16 4.02 -12.47 2.84
CA VAL A 16 3.14 -11.80 3.82
C VAL A 16 1.98 -11.14 3.08
N VAL A 17 2.27 -10.31 2.08
CA VAL A 17 1.25 -9.65 1.27
C VAL A 17 0.34 -10.68 0.57
N GLY A 18 0.90 -11.78 0.08
CA GLY A 18 0.13 -12.84 -0.59
C GLY A 18 -0.98 -13.45 0.26
N ARG A 19 -0.79 -13.55 1.59
CA ARG A 19 -1.75 -14.13 2.55
C ARG A 19 -2.79 -13.14 3.05
N LEU A 20 -2.55 -11.84 2.89
CA LEU A 20 -3.48 -10.82 3.37
C LEU A 20 -4.84 -10.92 2.65
N PRO A 21 -5.96 -10.72 3.37
CA PRO A 21 -7.25 -10.56 2.70
C PRO A 21 -7.23 -9.31 1.80
N PRO A 22 -8.07 -9.25 0.76
CA PRO A 22 -8.04 -8.15 -0.21
C PRO A 22 -8.06 -6.71 0.35
N PRO A 23 -8.85 -6.37 1.40
CA PRO A 23 -8.80 -5.03 1.98
C PRO A 23 -7.44 -4.70 2.61
N ALA A 24 -6.79 -5.69 3.23
CA ALA A 24 -5.47 -5.54 3.84
C ALA A 24 -4.37 -5.40 2.77
N LYS A 25 -4.47 -6.13 1.64
CA LYS A 25 -3.58 -5.93 0.48
C LYS A 25 -3.64 -4.50 -0.05
N LEU A 26 -4.84 -3.93 -0.14
CA LEU A 26 -5.04 -2.53 -0.56
C LEU A 26 -4.45 -1.54 0.44
N ALA A 27 -4.65 -1.77 1.75
CA ALA A 27 -4.07 -0.94 2.81
C ALA A 27 -2.53 -0.96 2.78
N HIS A 28 -1.95 -2.15 2.64
CA HIS A 28 -0.51 -2.35 2.52
C HIS A 28 0.07 -1.58 1.34
N MET A 29 -0.54 -1.76 0.15
CA MET A 29 -0.10 -1.06 -1.05
C MET A 29 -0.23 0.46 -0.90
N ALA A 30 -1.30 0.98 -0.29
CA ALA A 30 -1.46 2.41 -0.05
C ALA A 30 -0.35 2.96 0.87
N CYS A 31 0.06 2.21 1.89
CA CYS A 31 1.18 2.59 2.76
C CYS A 31 2.51 2.63 1.99
N GLU A 32 2.77 1.59 1.19
CA GLU A 32 3.96 1.49 0.35
C GLU A 32 4.06 2.65 -0.65
N LEU A 33 2.97 2.93 -1.38
CA LEU A 33 2.91 4.02 -2.35
C LEU A 33 3.09 5.38 -1.69
N TYR A 34 2.45 5.62 -0.54
CA TYR A 34 2.61 6.87 0.19
C TYR A 34 4.08 7.14 0.55
N LEU A 35 4.78 6.14 1.10
CA LEU A 35 6.20 6.30 1.46
C LEU A 35 7.06 6.54 0.22
N ARG A 36 6.95 5.70 -0.81
CA ARG A 36 7.72 5.87 -2.05
C ARG A 36 7.49 7.22 -2.72
N MET A 37 6.24 7.68 -2.76
CA MET A 37 5.91 8.98 -3.33
C MET A 37 6.37 10.15 -2.45
N SER A 38 6.40 9.98 -1.13
CA SER A 38 6.89 11.01 -0.19
C SER A 38 8.39 11.27 -0.39
N GLU A 39 9.18 10.24 -0.69
CA GLU A 39 10.62 10.37 -0.94
C GLU A 39 10.94 11.23 -2.16
N VAL A 40 10.08 11.20 -3.18
CA VAL A 40 10.22 11.99 -4.41
C VAL A 40 9.37 13.26 -4.40
N GLY A 41 8.74 13.60 -3.27
CA GLY A 41 7.94 14.83 -3.10
C GLY A 41 6.57 14.83 -3.78
N LEU A 42 6.08 13.66 -4.21
CA LEU A 42 4.77 13.48 -4.85
C LEU A 42 3.63 13.17 -3.86
N ALA A 43 3.97 12.80 -2.62
CA ALA A 43 3.02 12.68 -1.53
C ALA A 43 3.33 13.68 -0.42
N LYS A 44 2.29 14.26 0.17
CA LYS A 44 2.39 15.19 1.30
C LYS A 44 1.08 15.22 2.09
N ASN A 45 1.17 15.61 3.36
CA ASN A 45 0.02 15.76 4.25
C ASN A 45 -0.90 14.52 4.22
N TRP A 46 -0.31 13.33 4.29
CA TRP A 46 -1.06 12.07 4.24
C TRP A 46 -1.93 11.89 3.00
N SER A 47 -1.51 12.44 1.86
CA SER A 47 -2.27 12.35 0.62
C SER A 47 -1.37 12.32 -0.61
N PHE A 48 -1.87 11.67 -1.66
CA PHE A 48 -1.18 11.55 -2.95
C PHE A 48 -2.17 11.29 -4.07
N ASP A 49 -1.75 11.59 -5.30
CA ASP A 49 -2.51 11.27 -6.51
C ASP A 49 -2.05 9.93 -7.08
N LEU A 50 -3.00 9.08 -7.40
CA LEU A 50 -2.80 7.76 -7.97
C LEU A 50 -3.81 7.56 -9.11
N ALA A 51 -3.36 7.83 -10.35
CA ALA A 51 -4.15 7.63 -11.56
C ALA A 51 -4.15 6.15 -11.98
N ILE A 52 -4.81 5.29 -11.18
CA ILE A 52 -5.01 3.87 -11.47
C ILE A 52 -6.50 3.54 -11.48
N THR A 53 -6.96 2.73 -12.42
CA THR A 53 -8.37 2.35 -12.46
C THR A 53 -8.67 1.19 -11.52
N GLN A 54 -9.95 0.99 -11.21
CA GLN A 54 -10.39 -0.23 -10.50
C GLN A 54 -10.13 -1.49 -11.33
N LEU A 55 -10.10 -1.40 -12.66
CA LEU A 55 -9.77 -2.56 -13.49
C LEU A 55 -8.29 -2.94 -13.31
N ASP A 56 -7.39 -1.97 -13.39
CA ASP A 56 -5.95 -2.20 -13.22
C ASP A 56 -5.63 -2.75 -11.82
N LEU A 57 -6.28 -2.21 -10.77
CA LEU A 57 -6.16 -2.73 -9.41
C LEU A 57 -6.69 -4.17 -9.31
N ALA A 58 -7.82 -4.46 -9.95
CA ALA A 58 -8.43 -5.80 -9.91
C ALA A 58 -7.49 -6.82 -10.56
N ASP A 59 -6.94 -6.49 -11.73
CA ASP A 59 -5.97 -7.32 -12.45
C ASP A 59 -4.69 -7.53 -11.63
N MET A 60 -4.15 -6.47 -11.03
CA MET A 60 -2.95 -6.54 -10.20
C MET A 60 -3.11 -7.44 -8.97
N PHE A 61 -4.31 -7.46 -8.36
CA PHE A 61 -4.61 -8.31 -7.21
C PHE A 61 -5.23 -9.66 -7.56
N GLY A 62 -5.46 -9.96 -8.85
CA GLY A 62 -6.13 -11.18 -9.31
C GLY A 62 -7.58 -11.28 -8.81
N LEU A 63 -8.26 -10.16 -8.67
CA LEU A 63 -9.65 -10.05 -8.21
C LEU A 63 -10.57 -9.73 -9.39
N SER A 64 -11.85 -10.06 -9.28
CA SER A 64 -12.84 -9.43 -10.15
C SER A 64 -13.07 -7.97 -9.70
N THR A 65 -13.49 -7.11 -10.63
CA THR A 65 -13.83 -5.71 -10.34
C THR A 65 -14.85 -5.55 -9.21
N VAL A 66 -15.84 -6.45 -9.11
CA VAL A 66 -16.83 -6.46 -8.03
C VAL A 66 -16.21 -6.82 -6.67
N HIS A 67 -15.31 -7.82 -6.63
CA HIS A 67 -14.59 -8.19 -5.41
C HIS A 67 -13.64 -7.08 -4.97
N LEU A 68 -12.94 -6.43 -5.91
CA LEU A 68 -12.13 -5.26 -5.62
C LEU A 68 -12.99 -4.13 -5.04
N ASN A 69 -14.11 -3.80 -5.68
CA ASN A 69 -14.97 -2.72 -5.23
C ASN A 69 -15.47 -2.95 -3.80
N ARG A 70 -15.91 -4.17 -3.47
CA ARG A 70 -16.28 -4.56 -2.09
C ARG A 70 -15.11 -4.41 -1.12
N SER A 71 -13.89 -4.75 -1.54
CA SER A 71 -12.69 -4.63 -0.73
C SER A 71 -12.34 -3.17 -0.44
N MET A 72 -12.45 -2.30 -1.46
CA MET A 72 -12.30 -0.86 -1.30
C MET A 72 -13.37 -0.27 -0.37
N GLN A 73 -14.63 -0.69 -0.51
CA GLN A 73 -15.71 -0.26 0.40
C GLN A 73 -15.42 -0.68 1.84
N THR A 74 -14.98 -1.93 2.04
CA THR A 74 -14.61 -2.46 3.36
C THR A 74 -13.47 -1.64 3.97
N LEU A 75 -12.44 -1.34 3.18
CA LEU A 75 -11.31 -0.53 3.63
C LEU A 75 -11.74 0.90 3.97
N ARG A 76 -12.57 1.55 3.14
CA ARG A 76 -13.11 2.89 3.43
C ARG A 76 -13.98 2.92 4.69
N ALA A 77 -14.76 1.87 4.95
CA ALA A 77 -15.59 1.77 6.16
C ALA A 77 -14.77 1.76 7.46
N THR A 78 -13.46 1.49 7.40
CA THR A 78 -12.57 1.60 8.56
C THR A 78 -12.29 3.06 8.95
N ASN A 79 -12.59 4.04 8.08
CA ASN A 79 -12.18 5.45 8.22
C ASN A 79 -10.66 5.67 8.30
N ALA A 80 -9.82 4.66 8.00
CA ALA A 80 -8.37 4.84 7.97
C ALA A 80 -7.90 5.59 6.70
N ILE A 81 -8.67 5.46 5.62
CA ILE A 81 -8.32 5.95 4.28
C ILE A 81 -9.59 6.30 3.49
N SER A 82 -9.55 7.40 2.76
CA SER A 82 -10.43 7.66 1.63
C SER A 82 -9.64 7.52 0.33
N TRP A 83 -10.33 7.07 -0.70
CA TRP A 83 -9.71 6.85 -1.99
C TRP A 83 -10.74 7.10 -3.08
N ASP A 84 -10.84 8.32 -3.57
CA ASP A 84 -11.85 8.78 -4.52
C ASP A 84 -11.24 9.00 -5.91
N GLY A 85 -11.50 8.04 -6.81
CA GLY A 85 -10.97 8.10 -8.16
C GLY A 85 -9.44 8.11 -8.15
N SER A 86 -8.85 9.28 -8.42
CA SER A 86 -7.41 9.48 -8.51
C SER A 86 -6.74 9.99 -7.25
N ARG A 87 -7.47 10.32 -6.17
CA ARG A 87 -6.87 10.85 -4.95
C ARG A 87 -6.96 9.84 -3.82
N VAL A 88 -5.86 9.70 -3.09
CA VAL A 88 -5.79 8.91 -1.86
C VAL A 88 -5.51 9.85 -0.70
N VAL A 89 -6.31 9.74 0.37
CA VAL A 89 -6.10 10.46 1.62
C VAL A 89 -6.10 9.47 2.78
N ILE A 90 -5.02 9.46 3.53
CA ILE A 90 -4.85 8.64 4.74
C ILE A 90 -5.29 9.49 5.92
N HIS A 91 -6.33 9.04 6.63
CA HIS A 91 -6.87 9.74 7.79
C HIS A 91 -6.23 9.26 9.10
N ASP A 92 -5.85 7.98 9.16
CA ASP A 92 -5.20 7.38 10.31
C ASP A 92 -4.11 6.44 9.81
N TRP A 93 -2.87 6.94 9.79
CA TRP A 93 -1.70 6.18 9.36
C TRP A 93 -1.52 4.90 10.18
N ARG A 94 -1.63 5.01 11.51
CA ARG A 94 -1.40 3.86 12.40
C ARG A 94 -2.43 2.77 12.16
N LYS A 95 -3.70 3.14 12.02
CA LYS A 95 -4.77 2.17 11.71
C LYS A 95 -4.57 1.55 10.34
N LEU A 96 -4.16 2.33 9.34
CA LEU A 96 -3.93 1.81 7.99
C LEU A 96 -2.76 0.82 7.97
N THR A 97 -1.67 1.11 8.69
CA THR A 97 -0.53 0.18 8.81
C THR A 97 -0.91 -1.09 9.54
N ASP A 98 -1.73 -0.99 10.60
CA ASP A 98 -2.24 -2.15 11.34
C ASP A 98 -3.10 -3.06 10.44
N ILE A 99 -4.00 -2.48 9.62
CA ILE A 99 -4.85 -3.22 8.67
C ILE A 99 -4.00 -3.89 7.58
N GLY A 100 -3.00 -3.20 7.08
CA GLY A 100 -2.14 -3.68 6.00
C GLY A 100 -1.02 -4.61 6.44
N GLU A 101 -0.88 -4.88 7.74
CA GLU A 101 0.31 -5.52 8.33
C GLU A 101 1.60 -4.92 7.74
N PHE A 102 1.62 -3.60 7.62
CA PHE A 102 2.66 -2.88 6.90
C PHE A 102 3.83 -2.54 7.84
N ASP A 103 5.02 -3.01 7.48
CA ASP A 103 6.27 -2.68 8.16
C ASP A 103 7.24 -2.02 7.15
N PRO A 104 7.58 -0.73 7.29
CA PRO A 104 8.46 -0.05 6.33
C PRO A 104 9.88 -0.63 6.27
N THR A 105 10.30 -1.46 7.24
CA THR A 105 11.66 -2.03 7.26
C THR A 105 11.94 -2.93 6.05
N TYR A 106 10.92 -3.55 5.43
CA TYR A 106 11.14 -4.35 4.22
C TYR A 106 11.49 -3.52 2.99
N LEU A 107 11.20 -2.21 3.00
CA LEU A 107 11.47 -1.35 1.85
C LEU A 107 12.95 -1.00 1.70
N ASN A 108 13.81 -1.38 2.65
CA ASN A 108 15.26 -1.09 2.62
C ASN A 108 15.54 0.35 2.15
N LEU A 109 14.70 1.31 2.59
CA LEU A 109 14.84 2.71 2.24
C LEU A 109 16.11 3.19 2.90
N GLU A 110 17.22 3.16 2.14
CA GLU A 110 18.48 3.70 2.61
C GLU A 110 18.23 5.15 3.03
N PRO A 111 18.59 5.55 4.27
CA PRO A 111 18.50 6.94 4.66
C PRO A 111 19.45 7.71 3.74
N LYS A 112 18.89 8.43 2.75
CA LYS A 112 19.65 9.30 1.87
C LYS A 112 20.43 10.28 2.76
N PRO A 113 21.78 10.28 2.74
CA PRO A 113 22.53 11.28 3.48
C PRO A 113 22.16 12.65 2.92
N ARG A 114 21.78 13.56 3.83
CA ARG A 114 21.54 14.98 3.53
C ARG A 114 22.81 15.65 3.05
#